data_AF-A0A8B5WUI9-F1
#
_entry.id   AF-A0A8B5WUI9-F1
#
_cell.length_a   1.000
_cell.length_b   1.000
_cell.length_c   1.000
_cell.angle_alpha   90.00
_cell.angle_beta   90.00
_cell.angle_gamma   90.00
#
_symmetry.space_group_name_H-M   'P 1'
#
loop_
_entity.id
_entity.type
_entity.pdbx_description
1 polymer ?
#
loop_
_entity_poly.entity_id
_entity_poly.type
_entity_poly.pdbx_seq_one_letter_code
_entity_poly.pdbx_strand_id
1 'polypeptide(L)' 'MQTHDSIHSTESHELAGTTIILALTGSVAVLRAIDLARLLIRHGARVVPVMSPAAATL' A
#
# COMPACT_ATOMS: atom_id res chain seq x y z
N MET A 1 -21.71 7.83 1.25
CA MET A 1 -20.28 8.20 1.41
C MET A 1 -19.52 7.47 0.33
N GLN A 2 -19.31 8.12 -0.81
CA GLN A 2 -18.78 7.50 -2.02
C GLN A 2 -17.27 7.77 -2.06
N THR A 3 -16.47 6.81 -1.59
CA THR A 3 -15.01 6.89 -1.66
C THR A 3 -14.60 6.27 -2.99
N HIS A 4 -14.16 7.10 -3.94
CA HIS A 4 -13.68 6.64 -5.25
C HIS A 4 -12.36 5.90 -5.09
N ASP A 5 -12.43 4.61 -4.75
CA ASP A 5 -11.28 3.71 -4.66
C ASP A 5 -11.11 2.98 -6.00
N SER A 6 -10.79 3.73 -7.06
CA SER A 6 -10.83 3.25 -8.46
C SER A 6 -9.89 2.07 -8.78
N ILE A 7 -9.00 1.71 -7.86
CA ILE A 7 -8.04 0.60 -8.01
C ILE A 7 -8.25 -0.53 -6.99
N HIS A 8 -9.25 -0.41 -6.11
CA HIS A 8 -9.47 -1.43 -5.10
C HIS A 8 -10.11 -2.68 -5.72
N SER A 9 -9.54 -3.86 -5.42
CA SER A 9 -10.03 -5.16 -5.91
C SER A 9 -10.15 -5.31 -7.44
N THR A 10 -9.36 -4.56 -8.22
CA THR A 10 -9.40 -4.65 -9.69
C THR A 10 -8.75 -5.91 -10.25
N GLU A 11 -7.84 -6.55 -9.50
CA GLU A 11 -7.14 -7.77 -9.93
C GLU A 11 -7.70 -9.02 -9.23
N SER A 12 -7.99 -8.92 -7.92
CA SER A 12 -8.55 -10.02 -7.12
C SER A 12 -9.16 -9.49 -5.81
N HIS A 13 -9.84 -10.38 -5.08
CA HIS A 13 -10.43 -10.11 -3.76
C HIS A 13 -9.77 -10.92 -2.63
N GLU A 14 -8.63 -11.56 -2.90
CA GLU A 14 -7.91 -12.39 -1.91
C GLU A 14 -7.55 -11.67 -0.61
N LEU A 15 -7.33 -10.36 -0.66
CA LEU A 15 -7.01 -9.55 0.50
C LEU A 15 -8.19 -8.68 0.98
N ALA A 16 -9.41 -8.92 0.45
CA ALA A 16 -10.60 -8.18 0.84
C ALA A 16 -10.83 -8.23 2.36
N GLY A 17 -11.09 -7.07 2.96
CA GLY A 17 -11.28 -6.93 4.40
C GLY A 17 -9.98 -7.00 5.23
N THR A 18 -8.83 -7.23 4.59
CA THR A 18 -7.54 -7.25 5.28
C THR A 18 -6.96 -5.85 5.35
N THR A 19 -6.47 -5.48 6.54
CA THR A 19 -5.69 -4.25 6.73
C THR A 19 -4.22 -4.59 6.79
N ILE A 20 -3.41 -3.94 5.95
CA ILE A 20 -1.96 -4.13 5.91
C ILE A 20 -1.28 -2.83 6.31
N ILE A 21 -0.46 -2.88 7.35
CA ILE A 21 0.46 -1.78 7.70
C ILE A 21 1.75 -1.98 6.92
N LEU A 22 2.05 -1.07 5.99
CA LEU A 22 3.26 -1.11 5.19
C LEU A 22 4.33 -0.23 5.84
N ALA A 23 5.17 -0.83 6.69
CA ALA A 23 6.24 -0.13 7.38
C ALA A 23 7.49 0.01 6.49
N LEU A 24 7.94 1.25 6.29
CA LEU A 24 8.99 1.65 5.38
C LEU A 24 10.15 2.30 6.15
N THR A 25 11.36 1.84 5.86
CA THR A 25 12.60 2.29 6.52
C THR A 25 13.58 2.91 5.51
N GLY A 26 14.68 3.50 6.00
CA GLY A 26 15.68 4.19 5.19
C GLY A 26 16.54 3.23 4.35
N SER A 27 15.96 2.72 3.27
CA SER A 27 16.59 1.84 2.29
C SER A 27 16.14 2.23 0.88
N VAL A 28 16.97 1.95 -0.12
CA VAL A 28 16.66 2.18 -1.54
C VAL A 28 15.40 1.39 -1.98
N ALA A 29 15.05 0.31 -1.27
CA ALA A 29 13.84 -0.47 -1.53
C ALA A 29 12.53 0.34 -1.43
N VAL A 30 12.53 1.46 -0.69
CA VAL A 30 11.35 2.34 -0.56
C VAL A 30 10.87 2.88 -1.91
N LEU A 31 11.76 3.04 -2.89
CA LEU A 31 11.40 3.49 -4.23
C LEU A 31 10.40 2.56 -4.93
N ARG A 32 10.37 1.27 -4.54
CA ARG A 32 9.42 0.26 -5.04
C ARG A 32 8.21 0.05 -4.14
N ALA A 33 8.14 0.72 -2.99
CA ALA A 33 7.04 0.56 -2.04
C ALA A 33 5.68 0.95 -2.62
N ILE A 34 5.66 1.92 -3.55
CA ILE A 34 4.43 2.37 -4.21
C ILE A 34 3.86 1.26 -5.11
N ASP A 35 4.72 0.57 -5.86
CA ASP A 35 4.30 -0.54 -6.72
C ASP A 35 3.68 -1.67 -5.88
N LEU A 36 4.31 -1.98 -4.74
CA LEU A 36 3.82 -2.95 -3.77
C LEU A 36 2.48 -2.51 -3.15
N ALA A 37 2.37 -1.27 -2.68
CA ALA A 37 1.14 -0.76 -2.09
C ALA A 37 -0.04 -0.85 -3.07
N ARG A 38 0.18 -0.45 -4.34
CA ARG A 38 -0.83 -0.56 -5.38
C ARG A 38 -1.21 -2.01 -5.67
N LEU A 39 -0.26 -2.93 -5.70
CA LEU A 39 -0.56 -4.35 -5.85
C LEU A 39 -1.51 -4.82 -4.74
N LEU A 40 -1.16 -4.58 -3.49
CA LEU A 40 -1.98 -4.98 -2.35
C LEU A 40 -3.41 -4.38 -2.40
N ILE A 41 -3.53 -3.10 -2.77
CA ILE A 41 -4.85 -2.45 -2.96
C ILE A 41 -5.65 -3.10 -4.09
N ARG A 42 -5.00 -3.44 -5.22
CA ARG A 42 -5.64 -4.14 -6.34
C ARG A 42 -6.13 -5.55 -5.99
N HIS A 43 -5.56 -6.18 -4.97
CA HIS A 43 -6.04 -7.44 -4.40
C HIS A 43 -7.11 -7.25 -3.29
N GLY A 44 -7.52 -6.02 -3.02
CA GLY A 44 -8.59 -5.69 -2.07
C GLY A 44 -8.14 -5.38 -0.65
N ALA A 45 -6.84 -5.17 -0.42
CA ALA A 45 -6.34 -4.80 0.89
C ALA A 45 -6.52 -3.30 1.15
N ARG A 46 -6.84 -2.97 2.41
CA ARG A 46 -6.68 -1.60 2.92
C ARG A 46 -5.23 -1.42 3.38
N VAL A 47 -4.45 -0.65 2.64
CA VAL A 47 -3.02 -0.41 2.93
C VAL A 47 -2.84 0.90 3.68
N VAL A 48 -2.09 0.87 4.79
CA VAL A 48 -1.69 2.06 5.55
C VAL A 48 -0.16 2.13 5.61
N PRO A 49 0.47 3.05 4.86
CA PRO A 49 1.92 3.22 4.90
C PRO A 49 2.37 3.93 6.17
N VAL A 50 3.48 3.50 6.74
CA VAL A 50 4.17 4.14 7.86
C VAL A 50 5.63 4.26 7.49
N MET A 51 6.20 5.47 7.56
CA MET A 51 7.58 5.74 7.17
C MET A 51 8.42 6.19 8.36
N SER A 52 9.66 5.73 8.45
CA SER A 52 10.64 6.34 9.35
C SER A 52 11.11 7.70 8.79
N PRO A 53 11.66 8.60 9.61
CA PRO A 53 12.18 9.89 9.13
C PRO A 53 13.20 9.74 8.00
N ALA A 54 14.09 8.73 8.10
CA ALA A 54 15.08 8.43 7.07
C ALA A 54 14.44 7.93 5.75
N ALA A 55 13.30 7.23 5.83
CA ALA A 55 12.55 6.79 4.64
C ALA A 55 11.87 7.96 3.93
N ALA A 56 11.45 8.98 4.67
CA ALA A 56 10.77 10.16 4.14
C ALA A 56 11.73 11.16 3.46
N THR A 57 13.04 11.00 3.64
CA THR A 57 14.09 11.87 3.07
C THR A 57 14.78 11.30 1.83
N LEU A 58 14.44 10.06 1.44
CA LEU A 58 14.93 9.39 0.23
C LEU A 58 14.09 9.78 -0.99
#